data_AF-A0A969GP93-F1
#
_entry.id   AF-A0A969GP93-F1
#
_cell.length_a   1.000
_cell.length_b   1.000
_cell.length_c   1.000
_cell.angle_alpha   90.00
_cell.angle_beta   90.00
_cell.angle_gamma   90.00
#
_symmetry.space_group_name_H-M   'P 1'
#
loop_
_entity.id
_entity.type
_entity.pdbx_description
1 polymer ?
#
loop_
_entity_poly.entity_id
_entity_poly.type
_entity_poly.pdbx_seq_one_letter_code
_entity_poly.pdbx_strand_id
1 'polypeptide(L)'
;MHRALFDVEWRDEETVRLMILVADAPPHLDYGWQSFSYEKDMVEAVGKGVKIFPVGASGLEADGEYIFRQLAQFTGGKFVFLTYEEGDDPKSGPGTETTHDVENYSVDTLDRLIVRLVSDELAQLRDQ
;
A
#
# COMPACT_ATOMS: atom_id res chain seq x y z
N MET A 1 -3.17 -9.07 4.54
CA MET A 1 -3.27 -7.93 5.48
C MET A 1 -3.58 -8.40 6.90
N HIS A 2 -4.78 -8.92 7.19
CA HIS A 2 -5.21 -9.36 8.54
C HIS A 2 -4.12 -10.00 9.40
N ARG A 3 -3.56 -11.13 8.95
CA ARG A 3 -2.51 -11.88 9.66
C ARG A 3 -1.27 -11.03 9.96
N ALA A 4 -0.84 -10.17 9.02
CA ALA A 4 0.29 -9.27 9.24
C ALA A 4 0.01 -8.21 10.32
N LEU A 5 -1.25 -7.79 10.48
CA LEU A 5 -1.64 -6.80 11.48
C LEU A 5 -1.75 -7.41 12.90
N PHE A 6 -2.20 -8.67 13.00
CA PHE A 6 -2.54 -9.30 14.28
C PHE A 6 -1.55 -10.35 14.76
N ASP A 7 -0.83 -11.03 13.87
CA ASP A 7 0.09 -12.12 14.25
C ASP A 7 1.55 -11.67 14.34
N VAL A 8 1.89 -10.53 13.72
CA VAL A 8 3.24 -9.95 13.85
C VAL A 8 3.34 -9.23 15.20
N GLU A 9 4.44 -9.47 15.90
CA GLU A 9 4.79 -8.76 17.15
C GLU A 9 5.30 -7.35 16.83
N TRP A 10 4.37 -6.44 16.57
CA TRP A 10 4.68 -5.01 16.39
C TRP A 10 5.26 -4.42 17.68
N ARG A 11 6.40 -3.75 17.58
CA ARG A 11 7.03 -3.07 18.72
C ARG A 11 6.17 -1.90 19.19
N ASP A 12 6.01 -1.78 20.51
CA ASP A 12 5.11 -0.82 21.12
C ASP A 12 5.59 0.63 21.05
N GLU A 13 6.59 0.97 21.87
CA GLU A 13 7.02 2.36 22.07
C GLU A 13 8.10 2.78 21.07
N GLU A 14 8.15 4.09 20.77
CA GLU A 14 9.19 4.75 19.95
C GLU A 14 9.43 4.03 18.60
N THR A 15 8.33 3.68 17.93
CA THR A 15 8.36 2.86 16.71
C THR A 15 7.55 3.49 15.60
N VAL A 16 8.16 3.64 14.42
CA VAL A 16 7.41 3.79 13.17
C VAL A 16 6.98 2.41 12.70
N ARG A 17 5.67 2.19 12.51
CA ARG A 17 5.11 0.94 12.01
C ARG A 17 4.61 1.14 10.59
N LEU A 18 5.27 0.49 9.63
CA LEU A 18 4.96 0.61 8.20
C LEU A 18 4.59 -0.77 7.65
N MET A 19 3.50 -0.84 6.90
CA MET A 19 3.11 -2.03 6.14
C MET A 19 3.15 -1.70 4.65
N ILE A 20 4.05 -2.37 3.91
CA ILE A 20 4.06 -2.31 2.45
C ILE A 20 3.19 -3.46 1.94
N LEU A 21 2.03 -3.14 1.35
CA LEU A 21 1.08 -4.14 0.86
C LEU A 21 1.19 -4.22 -0.67
N VAL A 22 1.78 -5.29 -1.20
CA VAL A 22 1.94 -5.48 -2.65
C VAL A 22 0.91 -6.48 -3.15
N ALA A 23 0.11 -6.12 -4.18
CA ALA A 23 -0.80 -7.05 -4.84
C ALA A 23 -1.17 -6.60 -6.27
N ASP A 24 -1.60 -7.56 -7.08
CA ASP A 24 -2.11 -7.44 -8.44
C ASP A 24 -3.64 -7.61 -8.52
N ALA A 25 -4.34 -7.74 -7.39
CA ALA A 25 -5.78 -7.99 -7.35
C ALA A 25 -6.45 -7.38 -6.10
N PRO A 26 -7.75 -7.05 -6.16
CA PRO A 26 -8.52 -6.59 -5.00
C PRO A 26 -8.60 -7.65 -3.89
N PRO A 27 -8.80 -7.26 -2.62
CA PRO A 27 -9.14 -8.22 -1.59
C PRO A 27 -10.51 -8.83 -1.86
N HIS A 28 -10.67 -10.11 -1.54
CA HIS A 28 -11.98 -10.76 -1.57
C HIS A 28 -12.94 -10.10 -0.58
N LEU A 29 -14.10 -9.68 -1.07
CA LEU A 29 -15.16 -9.02 -0.28
C LEU A 29 -16.33 -9.97 0.04
N ASP A 30 -16.32 -11.17 -0.54
CA ASP A 30 -17.42 -12.13 -0.53
C ASP A 30 -17.28 -13.22 0.54
N TYR A 31 -16.27 -13.12 1.40
CA TYR A 31 -16.09 -14.03 2.53
C TYR A 31 -17.05 -13.72 3.69
N GLY A 32 -18.35 -13.94 3.47
CA GLY A 32 -19.39 -13.73 4.49
C GLY A 32 -19.24 -14.59 5.76
N TRP A 33 -18.36 -15.60 5.74
CA TRP A 33 -18.04 -16.47 6.88
C TRP A 33 -16.80 -16.01 7.67
N GLN A 34 -15.99 -15.09 7.15
CA GLN A 34 -14.83 -14.56 7.85
C GLN A 34 -15.24 -13.41 8.78
N SER A 35 -14.66 -13.38 9.98
CA SER A 35 -14.94 -12.31 10.95
C SER A 35 -14.21 -10.99 10.62
N PHE A 36 -13.23 -11.04 9.72
CA PHE A 36 -12.37 -9.93 9.32
C PHE A 36 -12.66 -9.47 7.90
N SER A 37 -12.31 -8.22 7.62
CA SER A 37 -12.53 -7.54 6.35
C SER A 37 -11.56 -6.35 6.25
N TYR A 38 -11.27 -5.87 5.04
CA TYR A 38 -10.22 -4.87 4.85
C TYR A 38 -10.52 -3.57 5.61
N GLU A 39 -11.79 -3.17 5.70
CA GLU A 39 -12.21 -1.96 6.36
C GLU A 39 -12.08 -2.05 7.89
N LYS A 40 -12.33 -3.22 8.48
CA LYS A 40 -12.11 -3.45 9.91
C LYS A 40 -10.62 -3.46 10.23
N ASP A 41 -9.84 -4.19 9.43
CA ASP A 41 -8.39 -4.25 9.61
C ASP A 41 -7.75 -2.87 9.40
N MET A 42 -8.28 -2.03 8.51
CA MET A 42 -7.84 -0.66 8.31
C MET A 42 -8.04 0.19 9.56
N VAL A 43 -9.21 0.12 10.20
CA VAL A 43 -9.50 0.84 11.46
C VAL A 43 -8.55 0.38 12.57
N GLU A 44 -8.32 -0.93 12.66
CA GLU A 44 -7.39 -1.51 13.64
C GLU A 44 -5.93 -1.09 13.36
N ALA A 45 -5.54 -0.97 12.10
CA ALA A 45 -4.22 -0.46 11.71
C ALA A 45 -4.03 0.98 12.18
N VAL A 46 -5.04 1.85 12.00
CA VAL A 46 -5.02 3.22 12.53
C VAL A 46 -4.87 3.22 14.05
N GLY A 47 -5.65 2.40 14.77
CA GLY A 47 -5.57 2.29 16.23
C GLY A 47 -4.20 1.82 16.73
N LYS A 48 -3.52 0.97 15.94
CA LYS A 48 -2.15 0.51 16.18
C LYS A 48 -1.07 1.47 15.64
N GLY A 49 -1.43 2.62 15.06
CA GLY A 49 -0.46 3.53 14.45
C GLY A 49 0.35 2.92 13.29
N VAL A 50 -0.22 1.92 12.60
CA VAL A 50 0.39 1.27 11.43
C VAL A 50 -0.03 2.03 10.18
N LYS A 51 0.94 2.62 9.48
CA LYS A 51 0.71 3.23 8.17
C LYS A 51 0.84 2.19 7.07
N ILE A 52 -0.13 2.16 6.15
CA ILE A 52 -0.16 1.21 5.04
C ILE A 52 0.19 1.93 3.75
N PHE A 53 1.18 1.38 3.03
CA PHE A 53 1.61 1.81 1.71
C PHE A 53 1.27 0.71 0.71
N PRO A 54 0.07 0.74 0.12
CA PRO A 54 -0.30 -0.21 -0.91
C PRO A 54 0.49 0.05 -2.19
N VAL A 55 0.99 -1.02 -2.79
CA VAL A 55 1.66 -1.07 -4.08
C VAL A 55 0.79 -1.89 -5.04
N GLY A 56 0.08 -1.22 -5.93
CA GLY A 56 -0.70 -1.86 -6.99
C GLY A 56 0.19 -2.32 -8.14
N ALA A 57 0.11 -3.60 -8.50
CA ALA A 57 0.75 -4.15 -9.69
C ALA A 57 -0.22 -4.18 -10.89
N SER A 58 0.30 -4.55 -12.06
CA SER A 58 -0.53 -4.78 -13.26
C SER A 58 -1.57 -5.86 -12.95
N GLY A 59 -2.82 -5.61 -13.34
CA GLY A 59 -3.97 -6.47 -13.05
C GLY A 59 -4.88 -5.99 -11.92
N LEU A 60 -4.47 -5.00 -11.12
CA LEU A 60 -5.32 -4.45 -10.07
C LEU A 60 -6.46 -3.64 -10.69
N GLU A 61 -7.68 -4.19 -10.62
CA GLU A 61 -8.89 -3.57 -11.14
C GLU A 61 -9.32 -2.33 -10.33
N ALA A 62 -10.28 -1.56 -10.87
CA ALA A 62 -10.69 -0.28 -10.32
C ALA A 62 -11.24 -0.34 -8.87
N ASP A 63 -11.87 -1.45 -8.50
CA ASP A 63 -12.32 -1.69 -7.12
C ASP A 63 -11.13 -1.91 -6.16
N GLY A 64 -10.11 -2.63 -6.61
CA GLY A 64 -8.84 -2.81 -5.91
C GLY A 64 -8.09 -1.51 -5.72
N GLU A 65 -8.01 -0.68 -6.77
CA GLU A 65 -7.44 0.67 -6.67
C GLU A 65 -8.18 1.53 -5.66
N TYR A 66 -9.52 1.49 -5.69
CA TYR A 66 -10.35 2.25 -4.75
C TYR A 66 -10.05 1.84 -3.30
N ILE A 67 -9.98 0.53 -3.03
CA ILE A 67 -9.64 0.00 -1.71
C ILE A 67 -8.21 0.37 -1.31
N PHE A 68 -7.24 0.27 -2.22
CA PHE A 68 -5.84 0.59 -1.95
C PHE A 68 -5.68 2.08 -1.62
N ARG A 69 -6.39 2.97 -2.33
CA ARG A 69 -6.43 4.40 -2.02
C ARG A 69 -7.05 4.68 -0.66
N GLN A 70 -8.12 3.96 -0.28
CA GLN A 70 -8.68 4.07 1.07
C GLN A 70 -7.67 3.67 2.14
N LEU A 71 -7.01 2.51 1.98
CA LEU A 71 -5.99 2.04 2.92
C LEU A 71 -4.88 3.08 3.12
N ALA A 72 -4.36 3.62 2.01
CA ALA A 72 -3.35 4.68 2.06
C ALA A 72 -3.87 5.93 2.79
N GLN A 73 -5.04 6.45 2.38
CA GLN A 73 -5.58 7.69 2.91
C GLN A 73 -5.93 7.60 4.40
N PHE A 74 -6.60 6.54 4.83
CA PHE A 74 -7.05 6.38 6.22
C PHE A 74 -5.89 6.14 7.18
N THR A 75 -4.85 5.45 6.73
CA THR A 75 -3.68 5.16 7.57
C THR A 75 -2.55 6.19 7.44
N GLY A 76 -2.76 7.24 6.63
CA GLY A 76 -1.76 8.29 6.40
C GLY A 76 -0.54 7.85 5.57
N GLY A 77 -0.69 6.79 4.78
CA GLY A 77 0.30 6.34 3.81
C GLY A 77 0.12 6.97 2.42
N LYS A 78 0.74 6.35 1.41
CA LYS A 78 0.66 6.75 0.00
C LYS A 78 0.33 5.53 -0.85
N PHE A 79 -0.56 5.69 -1.82
CA PHE A 79 -0.78 4.68 -2.85
C PHE A 79 0.39 4.74 -3.85
N VAL A 80 1.05 3.61 -4.02
CA VAL A 80 2.11 3.37 -4.99
C VAL A 80 1.58 2.40 -6.03
N PHE A 81 2.06 2.49 -7.26
CA PHE A 81 1.72 1.55 -8.29
C PHE A 81 2.90 1.33 -9.23
N LEU A 82 2.89 0.20 -9.94
CA LEU A 82 3.91 -0.14 -10.92
C LEU A 82 3.57 0.47 -12.27
N THR A 83 4.62 0.86 -12.98
CA THR A 83 4.56 1.36 -14.36
C THR A 83 5.47 0.52 -15.24
N TYR A 84 5.14 0.42 -16.52
CA TYR A 84 5.81 -0.45 -17.49
C TYR A 84 6.06 0.30 -18.81
N GLU A 85 6.84 -0.31 -19.71
CA GLU A 85 7.05 0.23 -21.07
C GLU A 85 5.73 0.21 -21.86
N GLU A 86 5.01 -0.90 -21.78
CA GLU A 86 3.62 -1.04 -22.22
C GLU A 86 2.77 -1.26 -20.96
N GLY A 87 1.86 -0.34 -20.65
CA GLY A 87 1.21 -0.26 -19.32
C GLY A 87 0.48 -1.53 -18.87
N ASP A 88 -0.01 -2.34 -19.80
CA ASP A 88 -0.72 -3.60 -19.58
C ASP A 88 0.16 -4.86 -19.70
N ASP A 89 1.42 -4.75 -20.16
CA ASP A 89 2.36 -5.87 -20.23
C ASP A 89 3.48 -5.72 -19.20
N PRO A 90 3.42 -6.43 -18.05
CA PRO A 90 4.49 -6.40 -17.05
C PRO A 90 5.83 -6.99 -17.54
N LYS A 91 5.87 -7.63 -18.71
CA LYS A 91 7.09 -8.16 -19.35
C LYS A 91 7.74 -7.18 -20.33
N SER A 92 7.05 -6.10 -20.69
CA SER A 92 7.55 -5.11 -21.65
C SER A 92 8.84 -4.44 -21.17
N GLY A 93 9.00 -4.29 -19.85
CA GLY A 93 10.17 -3.69 -19.24
C GLY A 93 9.80 -2.47 -18.39
N PRO A 94 10.80 -1.77 -17.83
CA PRO A 94 10.56 -0.56 -17.07
C PRO A 94 10.12 0.57 -18.00
N GLY A 95 9.05 1.24 -17.63
CA GLY A 95 8.59 2.43 -18.33
C GLY A 95 7.71 3.29 -17.46
N THR A 96 6.99 4.21 -18.09
CA THR A 96 6.16 5.19 -17.41
C THR A 96 4.68 4.95 -17.63
N GLU A 97 4.28 3.97 -18.43
CA GLU A 97 2.87 3.72 -18.72
C GLU A 97 2.19 2.91 -17.61
N THR A 98 0.90 3.13 -17.43
CA THR A 98 0.08 2.42 -16.44
C THR A 98 -1.38 2.39 -16.89
N THR A 99 -2.07 1.33 -16.51
CA THR A 99 -3.52 1.21 -16.69
C THR A 99 -4.32 1.80 -15.52
N HIS A 100 -3.64 2.25 -14.46
CA HIS A 100 -4.31 2.82 -13.29
C HIS A 100 -4.91 4.19 -13.58
N ASP A 101 -6.01 4.52 -12.90
CA ASP A 101 -6.68 5.82 -13.03
C ASP A 101 -5.95 6.89 -12.21
N VAL A 102 -4.81 7.35 -12.73
CA VAL A 102 -3.88 8.27 -12.06
C VAL A 102 -3.40 9.37 -12.99
N GLU A 103 -3.23 10.56 -12.42
CA GLU A 103 -2.60 11.70 -13.08
C GLU A 103 -1.53 12.28 -12.16
N ASN A 104 -0.56 13.01 -12.74
CA ASN A 104 0.46 13.77 -11.99
C ASN A 104 1.27 12.94 -10.97
N TYR A 105 1.73 11.76 -11.37
CA TYR A 105 2.59 10.90 -10.55
C TYR A 105 4.07 11.06 -10.88
N SER A 106 4.93 10.65 -9.94
CA SER A 106 6.38 10.54 -10.16
C SER A 106 6.77 9.08 -10.36
N VAL A 107 7.60 8.80 -11.36
CA VAL A 107 8.16 7.46 -11.60
C VAL A 107 9.57 7.37 -11.03
N ASP A 108 9.84 6.30 -10.31
CA ASP A 108 11.18 5.89 -9.88
C ASP A 108 11.17 4.36 -9.70
N THR A 109 12.36 3.75 -9.57
CA THR A 109 12.48 2.32 -9.28
C THR A 109 11.86 1.98 -7.93
N LEU A 110 11.17 0.84 -7.83
CA LEU A 110 10.43 0.46 -6.62
C LEU A 110 11.31 0.45 -5.37
N ASP A 111 12.56 -0.03 -5.45
CA ASP A 111 13.50 -0.03 -4.33
C ASP A 111 13.77 1.39 -3.79
N ARG A 112 14.01 2.36 -4.69
CA ARG A 112 14.17 3.78 -4.29
C ARG A 112 12.89 4.36 -3.71
N LEU A 113 11.73 4.02 -4.27
CA LEU A 113 10.45 4.47 -3.73
C LEU A 113 10.25 3.95 -2.30
N ILE A 114 10.48 2.66 -2.05
CA ILE A 114 10.35 2.08 -0.71
C ILE A 114 11.34 2.74 0.26
N VAL A 115 12.61 2.92 -0.13
CA VAL A 115 13.60 3.61 0.71
C VAL A 115 13.16 5.04 1.03
N ARG A 116 12.63 5.77 0.03
CA ARG A 116 12.12 7.13 0.22
C ARG A 116 10.95 7.16 1.19
N LEU A 117 9.97 6.26 1.02
CA LEU A 117 8.81 6.19 1.93
C LEU A 117 9.23 5.95 3.37
N VAL A 118 10.12 4.98 3.61
CA VAL A 118 10.64 4.71 4.96
C VAL A 118 11.41 5.92 5.52
N SER A 119 12.23 6.56 4.68
CA SER A 119 13.01 7.73 5.09
C SER A 119 12.14 8.93 5.44
N ASP A 120 11.09 9.21 4.65
CA ASP A 120 10.12 10.29 4.90
C ASP A 120 9.42 10.10 6.26
N GLU A 121 9.07 8.85 6.60
CA GLU A 121 8.38 8.53 7.85
C GLU A 121 9.31 8.61 9.06
N LEU A 122 10.56 8.18 8.92
CA LEU A 122 11.56 8.34 10.00
C LEU A 122 11.96 9.80 10.20
N ALA A 123 12.00 10.61 9.15
CA ALA A 123 12.35 12.04 9.24
C ALA A 123 11.35 12.82 10.10
N GLN A 124 10.05 12.50 10.02
CA GLN A 124 9.00 13.13 10.83
C GLN A 124 9.19 12.97 12.35
N LEU A 125 9.96 11.97 12.78
CA LEU A 125 10.31 11.77 14.19
C LEU A 125 11.57 12.54 14.62
N ARG A 126 12.43 12.95 13.68
CA ARG A 126 13.68 13.67 14.00
C ARG A 126 13.46 15.17 14.23
N ASP A 127 12.34 15.69 13.76
CA ASP A 127 11.96 17.11 13.88
C ASP A 127 11.03 17.38 15.09
N GLN A 128 10.84 16.39 15.97
CA GLN A 128 10.19 16.52 17.28
C GLN A 128 11.23 16.57 18.41
#